data_AF-A0AAW1NH80-F1
#
_entry.id   AF-A0AAW1NH80-F1
#
_cell.length_a   1.000
_cell.length_b   1.000
_cell.length_c   1.000
_cell.angle_alpha   90.00
_cell.angle_beta   90.00
_cell.angle_gamma   90.00
#
_symmetry.space_group_name_H-M   'P 1'
#
loop_
_entity.id
_entity.type
_entity.pdbx_description
1 polymer ?
#
loop_
_entity_poly.entity_id
_entity_poly.type
_entity_poly.pdbx_seq_one_letter_code
_entity_poly.pdbx_strand_id
1 'polypeptide(L)'
;MAVAAPVTVAHQLLVLTVDTRNESISGYTELQVDVPRDAAKLGVNALGLSITRVQVDRADADFELHTYLHGPLPPSLTRDTSGNAAVSEDVVAELANDCFYRYKSALQREDVPELTITLPPAPHSQPAEANATIR
;
A
#
# COMPACT_ATOMS: atom_id res chain seq x y z
N MET A 1 17.28 8.45 18.02
CA MET A 1 16.61 7.78 16.88
C MET A 1 16.78 8.71 15.69
N ALA A 2 17.51 8.28 14.65
CA ALA A 2 17.66 9.08 13.43
C ALA A 2 16.30 9.10 12.72
N VAL A 3 15.78 10.29 12.44
CA VAL A 3 14.61 10.45 11.59
C VAL A 3 15.06 10.08 10.18
N ALA A 4 14.58 8.94 9.67
CA ALA A 4 14.83 8.56 8.29
C ALA A 4 14.36 9.70 7.37
N ALA A 5 15.20 10.10 6.40
CA ALA A 5 14.81 11.14 5.47
C ALA A 5 13.51 10.72 4.75
N PRO A 6 12.56 11.65 4.55
CA PRO A 6 11.27 11.31 3.95
C PRO A 6 11.47 10.87 2.49
N VAL A 7 10.75 9.83 2.08
CA VAL A 7 10.64 9.47 0.66
C VAL A 7 9.75 10.51 -0.02
N THR A 8 10.22 11.09 -1.12
CA THR A 8 9.44 12.07 -1.89
C THR A 8 9.12 11.54 -3.28
N VAL A 9 7.86 11.65 -3.69
CA VAL A 9 7.42 11.31 -5.05
C VAL A 9 7.53 12.56 -5.91
N ALA A 10 8.45 12.54 -6.89
CA ALA A 10 8.69 13.66 -7.80
C ALA A 10 7.70 13.66 -8.98
N HIS A 11 7.37 12.46 -9.48
CA HIS A 11 6.45 12.29 -10.60
C HIS A 11 5.65 11.00 -10.46
N GLN A 12 4.41 11.03 -10.94
CA GLN A 12 3.53 9.87 -10.98
C GLN A 12 2.80 9.83 -12.33
N LEU A 13 2.82 8.65 -12.95
CA LEU A 13 2.02 8.31 -14.12
C LEU A 13 1.09 7.16 -13.75
N LEU A 14 -0.17 7.24 -14.19
CA LEU A 14 -1.15 6.18 -14.02
C LEU A 14 -1.80 5.87 -15.36
N VAL A 15 -1.77 4.60 -15.75
CA VAL A 15 -2.40 4.10 -16.97
C VAL A 15 -3.38 3.01 -16.59
N LEU A 16 -4.65 3.21 -16.93
CA LEU A 16 -5.74 2.30 -16.58
C LEU A 16 -6.50 1.84 -17.83
N THR A 17 -6.96 0.61 -17.77
CA THR A 17 -7.93 -0.01 -18.67
C THR A 17 -9.14 -0.41 -17.84
N VAL A 18 -10.32 0.06 -18.23
CA VAL A 18 -11.58 -0.21 -17.55
C VAL A 18 -12.39 -1.19 -18.40
N ASP A 19 -12.66 -2.38 -17.86
CA ASP A 19 -13.55 -3.35 -18.46
C ASP A 19 -14.91 -3.31 -17.74
N THR A 20 -15.89 -2.72 -18.41
CA THR A 20 -17.26 -2.57 -17.89
C THR A 20 -18.08 -3.85 -17.93
N ARG A 21 -17.63 -4.89 -18.66
CA ARG A 21 -18.34 -6.18 -18.71
C ARG A 21 -17.98 -7.07 -17.53
N ASN A 22 -16.70 -7.06 -17.17
CA ASN A 22 -16.15 -7.84 -16.08
C ASN A 22 -16.02 -7.04 -14.78
N GLU A 23 -16.52 -5.79 -14.76
CA GLU A 23 -16.44 -4.86 -13.62
C GLU A 23 -15.02 -4.76 -13.05
N SER A 24 -14.02 -4.72 -13.93
CA SER A 24 -12.61 -4.75 -13.53
C SER A 24 -11.83 -3.56 -14.05
N ILE A 25 -10.83 -3.16 -13.27
CA ILE A 25 -9.87 -2.11 -13.61
C ILE A 25 -8.49 -2.76 -13.55
N SER A 26 -7.72 -2.62 -14.63
CA SER A 26 -6.35 -3.10 -14.72
C SER A 26 -5.44 -2.01 -15.26
N GLY A 27 -4.14 -2.11 -15.07
CA GLY A 27 -3.23 -1.05 -15.48
C GLY A 27 -1.90 -1.11 -14.77
N TYR A 28 -1.16 -0.01 -14.87
CA TYR A 28 0.10 0.16 -14.17
C TYR A 28 0.29 1.61 -13.73
N THR A 29 1.14 1.80 -12.72
CA THR A 29 1.58 3.11 -12.26
C THR A 29 3.10 3.16 -12.33
N GLU A 30 3.64 4.31 -12.73
CA GLU A 30 5.08 4.59 -12.65
C GLU A 30 5.29 5.71 -11.62
N LEU A 31 6.25 5.52 -10.73
CA LEU A 31 6.59 6.47 -9.68
C LEU A 31 8.08 6.82 -9.81
N GLN A 32 8.37 8.12 -9.92
CA GLN A 32 9.72 8.64 -9.75
C GLN A 32 9.85 9.07 -8.29
N VAL A 33 10.68 8.35 -7.53
CA VAL A 33 10.82 8.52 -6.09
C VAL A 33 12.26 8.84 -5.71
N ASP A 34 12.44 9.82 -4.82
CA ASP A 34 13.70 10.04 -4.14
C ASP A 34 13.67 9.27 -2.82
N VAL A 35 14.56 8.30 -2.70
CA VAL A 35 14.65 7.40 -1.55
C VAL A 35 15.97 7.66 -0.80
N PRO A 36 16.00 7.59 0.54
CA PRO A 36 17.25 7.66 1.29
C PRO A 36 18.30 6.64 0.79
N ARG A 37 19.58 7.03 0.76
CA ARG A 37 20.67 6.23 0.19
C ARG A 37 20.89 4.88 0.90
N ASP A 38 20.47 4.79 2.15
CA ASP A 38 20.58 3.63 3.02
C ASP A 38 19.31 2.75 3.03
N ALA A 39 18.27 3.13 2.28
CA ALA A 39 17.06 2.34 2.18
C ALA A 39 17.27 1.08 1.33
N ALA A 40 17.09 -0.09 1.93
CA ALA A 40 17.07 -1.37 1.23
C ALA A 40 15.68 -1.76 0.71
N LYS A 41 14.63 -1.15 1.27
CA LYS A 41 13.23 -1.48 0.98
C LYS A 41 12.39 -0.22 0.87
N LEU A 42 11.39 -0.26 0.00
CA LEU A 42 10.37 0.78 -0.17
C LEU A 42 8.99 0.20 0.15
N GLY A 43 8.28 0.84 1.08
CA GLY A 43 6.90 0.52 1.38
C GLY A 43 5.93 1.36 0.54
N VAL A 44 4.92 0.73 -0.05
CA VAL A 44 3.86 1.37 -0.83
C VAL A 44 2.50 0.84 -0.37
N ASN A 45 1.53 1.74 -0.23
CA ASN A 45 0.17 1.33 0.10
C ASN A 45 -0.54 0.82 -1.17
N ALA A 46 -1.00 -0.43 -1.13
CA ALA A 46 -1.56 -1.14 -2.29
C ALA A 46 -2.83 -1.93 -1.94
N LEU A 47 -3.63 -1.40 -1.01
CA LEU A 47 -4.83 -2.06 -0.50
C LEU A 47 -5.80 -2.50 -1.62
N GLY A 48 -6.18 -3.77 -1.59
CA GLY A 48 -7.19 -4.32 -2.50
C GLY A 48 -6.70 -4.46 -3.95
N LEU A 49 -5.41 -4.22 -4.22
CA LEU A 49 -4.81 -4.39 -5.53
C LEU A 49 -4.17 -5.77 -5.64
N SER A 50 -4.36 -6.40 -6.80
CA SER A 50 -3.61 -7.59 -7.18
C SER A 50 -2.37 -7.14 -7.97
N ILE A 51 -1.20 -7.20 -7.34
CA ILE A 51 0.06 -6.79 -7.96
C ILE A 51 0.68 -7.98 -8.68
N THR A 52 0.83 -7.87 -10.00
CA THR A 52 1.37 -8.96 -10.84
C THR A 52 2.87 -8.82 -11.09
N ARG A 53 3.40 -7.60 -11.08
CA ARG A 53 4.81 -7.29 -11.38
C ARG A 53 5.20 -5.95 -10.78
N VAL A 54 6.43 -5.86 -10.29
CA VAL A 54 7.05 -4.60 -9.86
C VAL A 54 8.40 -4.47 -10.58
N GLN A 55 8.71 -3.28 -11.05
CA GLN A 55 9.99 -2.98 -11.68
C GLN A 55 10.62 -1.74 -11.04
N VAL A 56 11.93 -1.80 -10.82
CA VAL A 56 12.74 -0.67 -10.36
C VAL A 56 13.81 -0.42 -11.41
N ASP A 57 13.91 0.81 -11.91
CA ASP A 57 14.84 1.19 -12.99
C ASP A 57 14.80 0.25 -14.20
N ARG A 58 13.58 -0.18 -14.57
CA ARG A 58 13.27 -1.11 -15.69
C ARG A 58 13.74 -2.56 -15.48
N ALA A 59 14.27 -2.89 -14.31
CA ALA A 59 14.58 -4.27 -13.92
C ALA A 59 13.46 -4.83 -13.05
N ASP A 60 13.21 -6.14 -13.15
CA ASP A 60 12.25 -6.81 -12.26
C ASP A 60 12.79 -6.80 -10.83
N ALA A 61 11.92 -6.43 -9.90
CA ALA A 61 12.26 -6.30 -8.49
C ALA A 61 11.47 -7.30 -7.66
N ASP A 62 12.14 -7.85 -6.64
CA ASP A 62 11.47 -8.69 -5.64
C ASP A 62 10.56 -7.84 -4.77
N PHE A 63 9.34 -8.31 -4.57
CA PHE A 63 8.36 -7.64 -3.72
C PHE A 63 7.58 -8.64 -2.88
N GLU A 64 7.15 -8.18 -1.70
CA GLU A 64 6.26 -8.91 -0.82
C GLU A 64 4.94 -8.12 -0.72
N LEU A 65 3.82 -8.80 -0.97
CA LEU A 65 2.48 -8.24 -0.79
C LEU A 65 1.87 -8.83 0.49
N HIS A 66 1.74 -8.01 1.52
CA HIS A 66 1.09 -8.35 2.77
C HIS A 66 -0.41 -8.13 2.66
N THR A 67 -1.18 -9.18 2.90
CA THR A 67 -2.63 -9.06 3.07
C THR A 67 -2.92 -8.88 4.54
N TYR A 68 -3.63 -7.82 4.94
CA TYR A 68 -4.05 -7.71 6.33
C TYR A 68 -5.03 -8.84 6.68
N LEU A 69 -4.72 -9.53 7.77
CA LEU A 69 -5.39 -10.72 8.25
C LEU A 69 -6.78 -10.49 8.86
N HIS A 70 -7.30 -9.27 8.86
CA HIS A 70 -8.67 -9.04 9.32
C HIS A 70 -9.64 -9.37 8.20
N GLY A 71 -10.03 -10.66 8.18
CA GLY A 71 -11.03 -11.22 7.29
C GLY A 71 -12.39 -10.53 7.38
N PRO A 72 -13.33 -10.90 6.50
CA PRO A 72 -14.66 -10.29 6.46
C PRO A 72 -15.32 -10.34 7.83
N LEU A 73 -16.01 -9.25 8.18
CA LEU A 73 -16.84 -9.15 9.38
C LEU A 73 -17.63 -10.46 9.57
N PRO A 74 -17.65 -11.05 10.78
CA PRO A 74 -18.46 -12.23 11.04
C PRO A 74 -19.89 -12.02 10.51
N PRO A 75 -20.48 -13.00 9.79
CA PRO A 75 -21.81 -12.85 9.20
C PRO A 75 -22.91 -12.60 10.23
N SER A 76 -22.66 -12.84 11.52
CA SER A 76 -23.54 -12.44 12.63
C SER A 76 -23.74 -10.92 12.76
N LEU A 77 -22.86 -10.11 12.16
CA LEU A 77 -22.87 -8.63 12.26
C LEU A 77 -23.60 -7.92 11.10
N THR A 78 -24.21 -8.66 10.16
CA THR A 78 -25.04 -8.10 9.06
C THR A 78 -26.54 -8.18 9.36
N ARG A 79 -26.92 -8.14 10.65
CA ARG A 79 -28.32 -8.21 11.04
C ARG A 79 -28.99 -6.85 10.86
N ASP A 80 -30.01 -6.81 10.01
CA ASP A 80 -30.87 -5.65 9.74
C ASP A 80 -31.30 -4.94 11.04
N THR A 81 -30.88 -3.68 11.20
CA THR A 81 -31.27 -2.78 12.30
C THR A 81 -32.62 -2.09 12.06
N SER A 82 -33.45 -2.59 11.14
CA SER A 82 -34.71 -1.97 10.74
C SER A 82 -35.88 -2.16 11.73
N GLY A 83 -35.64 -2.82 12.87
CA GLY A 83 -36.67 -3.13 13.86
C GLY A 83 -36.56 -2.28 15.13
N ASN A 84 -37.62 -1.53 15.43
CA ASN A 84 -37.85 -0.65 16.58
C ASN A 84 -37.94 -1.41 17.94
N ALA A 85 -37.00 -2.32 18.22
CA ALA A 85 -36.90 -3.09 19.44
C ALA A 85 -35.77 -2.54 20.32
N ALA A 86 -35.99 -2.48 21.64
CA ALA A 86 -34.99 -2.06 22.61
C ALA A 86 -33.66 -2.78 22.35
N VAL A 87 -32.62 -2.01 22.08
CA VAL A 87 -31.28 -2.51 21.78
C VAL A 87 -30.79 -3.30 23.00
N SER A 88 -30.63 -4.62 22.89
CA SER A 88 -30.08 -5.42 23.99
C SER A 88 -28.61 -5.07 24.21
N GLU A 89 -28.11 -5.28 25.44
CA GLU A 89 -26.69 -5.05 25.77
C GLU A 89 -25.75 -5.82 24.83
N ASP A 90 -26.17 -7.01 24.37
CA ASP A 90 -25.42 -7.82 23.39
C ASP A 90 -25.25 -7.10 22.05
N VAL A 91 -26.27 -6.40 21.55
CA VAL A 91 -26.18 -5.64 20.29
C VAL A 91 -25.25 -4.44 20.43
N VAL A 92 -25.22 -3.80 21.61
CA VAL A 92 -24.28 -2.70 21.89
C VAL A 92 -22.84 -3.21 21.97
N ALA A 93 -22.62 -4.37 22.61
CA ALA A 93 -21.30 -5.00 22.68
C ALA A 93 -20.80 -5.46 21.31
N GLU A 94 -21.68 -6.01 20.47
CA GLU A 94 -21.37 -6.38 19.08
C GLU A 94 -21.01 -5.16 18.22
N LEU A 95 -21.77 -4.06 18.33
CA LEU A 95 -21.48 -2.81 17.62
C LEU A 95 -20.15 -2.19 18.08
N ALA A 96 -19.85 -2.22 19.38
CA ALA A 96 -18.58 -1.74 19.91
C ALA A 96 -17.39 -2.56 19.36
N ASN A 97 -17.55 -3.88 19.25
CA ASN A 97 -16.56 -4.74 18.60
C ASN A 97 -16.41 -4.39 17.11
N ASP A 98 -17.50 -4.19 16.36
CA ASP A 98 -17.44 -3.77 14.95
C ASP A 98 -16.67 -2.45 14.79
N CYS A 99 -17.02 -1.42 15.58
CA CYS A 99 -16.32 -0.15 15.58
C CYS A 99 -14.83 -0.31 15.90
N PHE A 100 -14.48 -1.14 16.90
CA PHE A 100 -13.09 -1.41 17.27
C PHE A 100 -12.31 -2.10 16.12
N TYR A 101 -12.91 -3.10 15.47
CA TYR A 101 -12.27 -3.79 14.35
C TYR A 101 -12.10 -2.88 13.13
N ARG A 102 -13.12 -2.08 12.80
CA ARG A 102 -13.04 -1.08 11.72
C ARG A 102 -11.96 -0.05 12.01
N TYR A 103 -11.94 0.50 13.22
CA TYR A 103 -10.91 1.45 13.64
C TYR A 103 -9.50 0.84 13.54
N LYS A 104 -9.30 -0.37 14.06
CA LYS A 104 -8.00 -1.05 13.99
C LYS A 104 -7.58 -1.35 12.55
N SER A 105 -8.52 -1.73 11.69
CA SER A 105 -8.25 -1.94 10.26
C SER A 105 -7.90 -0.63 9.54
N ALA A 106 -8.53 0.48 9.92
CA ALA A 106 -8.21 1.80 9.40
C ALA A 106 -6.81 2.24 9.85
N LEU A 107 -6.47 2.02 11.12
CA LEU A 107 -5.14 2.35 11.65
C LEU A 107 -4.02 1.55 10.98
N GLN A 108 -4.26 0.26 10.75
CA GLN A 108 -3.28 -0.61 10.07
C GLN A 108 -3.02 -0.19 8.62
N ARG A 109 -4.05 0.31 7.92
CA ARG A 109 -3.94 0.87 6.57
C ARG A 109 -3.16 2.18 6.53
N GLU A 110 -3.13 2.92 7.62
CA GLU A 110 -2.35 4.16 7.73
C GLU A 110 -0.89 3.88 8.09
N ASP A 111 -0.62 2.87 8.94
CA ASP A 111 0.70 2.67 9.54
C ASP A 111 1.64 1.70 8.80
N VAL A 112 1.12 0.66 8.12
CA VAL A 112 1.98 -0.42 7.60
C VAL A 112 1.75 -0.62 6.11
N PRO A 113 2.73 -0.37 5.22
CA PRO A 113 2.54 -0.56 3.78
C PRO A 113 2.26 -2.03 3.42
N GLU A 114 1.29 -2.28 2.55
CA GLU A 114 0.97 -3.63 2.08
C GLU A 114 1.99 -4.15 1.08
N LEU A 115 2.59 -3.27 0.27
CA LEU A 115 3.59 -3.65 -0.71
C LEU A 115 4.97 -3.24 -0.22
N THR A 116 5.84 -4.21 -0.01
CA THR A 116 7.26 -3.98 0.31
C THR A 116 8.11 -4.36 -0.90
N ILE A 117 8.82 -3.39 -1.47
CA ILE A 117 9.65 -3.55 -2.67
C ILE A 117 11.12 -3.57 -2.24
N THR A 118 11.89 -4.54 -2.71
CA THR A 118 13.34 -4.57 -2.50
C THR A 118 14.00 -3.62 -3.50
N LEU A 119 14.78 -2.67 -2.99
CA LEU A 119 15.50 -1.72 -3.83
C LEU A 119 16.85 -2.30 -4.26
N PRO A 120 17.29 -2.02 -5.50
CA PRO A 120 18.64 -2.37 -5.90
C PRO A 120 19.65 -1.63 -5.02
N PRO A 121 20.83 -2.23 -4.74
CA PRO A 121 21.87 -1.54 -4.00
C PRO A 121 22.19 -0.24 -4.72
N ALA A 122 22.18 0.88 -4.00
CA ALA A 122 22.52 2.17 -4.57
C ALA A 122 23.83 2.03 -5.35
N PRO A 123 23.91 2.50 -6.61
CA PRO A 123 25.17 2.47 -7.33
C PRO A 123 26.18 3.21 -6.46
N HIS A 124 27.24 2.51 -6.05
CA HIS A 124 28.38 3.14 -5.38
C HIS A 124 28.72 4.36 -6.22
N SER A 125 28.56 5.54 -5.63
CA SER A 125 28.97 6.77 -6.28
C SER A 125 30.46 6.60 -6.58
N GLN A 126 30.80 6.25 -7.83
CA GLN A 126 32.16 6.50 -8.29
C GLN A 126 32.39 7.98 -8.04
N PRO A 127 33.49 8.36 -7.35
CA PRO A 127 33.79 9.77 -7.17
C PRO A 127 33.79 10.39 -8.56
N ALA A 128 33.07 11.50 -8.70
CA ALA A 128 32.98 12.25 -9.93
C ALA A 128 34.40 12.56 -10.39
N GLU A 129 34.92 11.75 -11.32
CA GLU A 129 36.09 12.13 -12.07
C GLU A 129 35.69 13.35 -12.90
N ALA A 130 36.40 14.42 -12.61
CA ALA A 130 36.27 15.69 -13.27
C ALA A 130 36.41 15.53 -14.79
N ASN A 131 35.59 16.28 -15.51
CA ASN A 131 35.77 16.70 -16.90
C ASN A 131 35.75 15.60 -17.98
N ALA A 132 34.65 15.55 -18.73
CA ALA A 132 34.72 15.60 -20.19
C ALA A 132 33.39 16.11 -20.78
N THR A 133 33.42 17.29 -21.38
CA THR A 133 32.49 17.71 -22.43
C THR A 133 32.74 16.87 -23.70
N ILE A 134 31.80 16.97 -24.66
CA ILE A 134 31.80 16.52 -26.08
C ILE A 134 30.92 15.25 -26.24
N ARG A 135 29.78 15.23 -26.94
CA ARG A 135 29.20 16.05 -28.02
C ARG A 135 27.68 15.97 -27.96
#